data_AF-A0A1R0W8I5-F1
#
_entry.id   AF-A0A1R0W8I5-F1
#
_cell.length_a   1.000
_cell.length_b   1.000
_cell.length_c   1.000
_cell.angle_alpha   90.00
_cell.angle_beta   90.00
_cell.angle_gamma   90.00
#
_symmetry.space_group_name_H-M   'P 1'
#
loop_
_entity.id
_entity.type
_entity.pdbx_description
1 polymer ?
#
loop_
_entity_poly.entity_id
_entity_poly.type
_entity_poly.pdbx_seq_one_letter_code
_entity_poly.pdbx_strand_id
1 'polypeptide(L)'
;MSPHSINQEDEIKRISAQVRGLSLHKDFTEPIMSELYIQQQKRHPVKHNHLRRIKNRHKTWLLTSLSTAAGVILVASLFTSSSMAASLQQIPVLQSIFRLAGDLGLYRAANENLSDHPNAVASIGDITVTVPEVVYDGNRVSLSLIRAAGSSASMSLRDQISDIDIWVDDVNVQASESGNHIPIFSFPGADDNSAIIEFVDLGNQGGESFPDQFKLTLRLSMNGFSDPLSLSVPVTMTSGDHIEIEPSISKDDGDLTFSLKRIELTPITTNITTAISLPEGVAYDAITNGIAFDVLDESGNKLQTLTGIGRSDAVRNTFISDTRYQPFAEVPEKIIIRPYKYIYNDSSNTTFAKDENGNIIVEYLPQLDIEISLKDYL
;
A
#
# COMPACT_ATOMS: atom_id res chain seq x y z
N MET A 1 -12.62 -56.61 34.94
CA MET A 1 -12.66 -55.43 34.05
C MET A 1 -11.51 -54.52 34.44
N SER A 2 -10.62 -54.20 33.50
CA SER A 2 -9.79 -52.98 33.48
C SER A 2 -9.51 -52.65 32.01
N PRO A 3 -9.48 -51.38 31.58
CA PRO A 3 -9.49 -51.03 30.16
C PRO A 3 -8.10 -51.13 29.51
N HIS A 4 -8.08 -51.24 28.18
CA HIS A 4 -6.86 -51.04 27.37
C HIS A 4 -6.19 -49.70 27.71
N SER A 5 -4.89 -49.71 28.01
CA SER A 5 -4.05 -48.53 27.87
C SER A 5 -3.79 -48.31 26.37
N ILE A 6 -4.43 -47.29 25.79
CA ILE A 6 -4.08 -46.82 24.45
C ILE A 6 -2.66 -46.25 24.54
N ASN A 7 -1.76 -46.72 23.68
CA ASN A 7 -0.38 -46.26 23.64
C ASN A 7 -0.33 -44.81 23.13
N GLN A 8 0.13 -43.87 23.97
CA GLN A 8 0.13 -42.45 23.64
C GLN A 8 0.97 -42.12 22.39
N GLU A 9 2.03 -42.89 22.11
CA GLU A 9 2.83 -42.70 20.88
C GLU A 9 2.03 -43.00 19.60
N ASP A 10 1.14 -44.00 19.64
CA ASP A 10 0.32 -44.37 18.49
C ASP A 10 -0.81 -43.35 18.27
N GLU A 11 -1.33 -42.75 19.35
CA GLU A 11 -2.27 -41.65 19.29
C GLU A 11 -1.62 -40.36 18.75
N ILE A 12 -0.41 -40.01 19.19
CA ILE A 12 0.39 -38.89 18.66
C ILE A 12 0.74 -39.11 17.18
N LYS A 13 1.09 -40.33 16.76
CA LYS A 13 1.29 -40.67 15.33
C LYS A 13 0.00 -40.52 14.52
N ARG A 14 -1.16 -40.91 15.08
CA ARG A 14 -2.47 -40.73 14.43
C ARG A 14 -2.84 -39.26 14.27
N ILE A 15 -2.72 -38.48 15.34
CA ILE A 15 -3.04 -37.05 15.34
C ILE A 15 -2.10 -36.30 14.38
N SER A 16 -0.79 -36.57 14.41
CA SER A 16 0.15 -35.94 13.47
C SER A 16 -0.08 -36.35 12.01
N ALA A 17 -0.51 -37.58 11.74
CA ALA A 17 -0.95 -37.99 10.40
C ALA A 17 -2.24 -37.27 9.96
N GLN A 18 -3.21 -37.08 10.87
CA GLN A 18 -4.44 -36.31 10.59
C GLN A 18 -4.14 -34.82 10.36
N VAL A 19 -3.25 -34.21 11.15
CA VAL A 19 -2.85 -32.80 10.99
C VAL A 19 -2.09 -32.59 9.67
N ARG A 20 -1.21 -33.51 9.26
CA ARG A 20 -0.56 -33.45 7.92
C ARG A 20 -1.53 -33.66 6.75
N GLY A 21 -2.65 -34.36 6.98
CA GLY A 21 -3.71 -34.53 5.99
C GLY A 21 -4.74 -33.40 5.95
N LEU A 22 -4.73 -32.49 6.94
CA LEU A 22 -5.59 -31.32 6.97
C LEU A 22 -4.97 -30.18 6.17
N SER A 23 -5.26 -30.15 4.87
CA SER A 23 -5.11 -28.96 4.03
C SER A 23 -6.10 -27.87 4.48
N LEU A 24 -5.82 -27.24 5.62
CA LEU A 24 -6.63 -26.18 6.23
C LEU A 24 -6.39 -24.83 5.54
N HIS A 25 -6.40 -24.83 4.21
CA HIS A 25 -6.47 -23.62 3.40
C HIS A 25 -7.92 -23.13 3.36
N LYS A 26 -8.41 -22.70 4.52
CA LYS A 26 -9.61 -21.88 4.60
C LYS A 26 -9.18 -20.44 4.43
N ASP A 27 -9.33 -19.93 3.22
CA ASP A 27 -9.09 -18.52 2.93
C ASP A 27 -10.05 -17.67 3.77
N PHE A 28 -9.49 -16.99 4.77
CA PHE A 28 -10.21 -16.07 5.63
C PHE A 28 -10.16 -14.63 5.09
N THR A 29 -9.53 -14.39 3.95
CA THR A 29 -9.26 -13.04 3.48
C THR A 29 -10.50 -12.34 2.97
N GLU A 30 -11.35 -13.00 2.17
CA GLU A 30 -12.68 -12.45 1.84
C GLU A 30 -13.49 -12.14 3.12
N PRO A 31 -13.62 -13.05 4.11
CA PRO A 31 -14.20 -12.73 5.42
C PRO A 31 -13.53 -11.56 6.15
N ILE A 32 -12.20 -11.48 6.22
CA ILE A 32 -11.48 -10.44 6.97
C ILE A 32 -11.57 -9.09 6.26
N MET A 33 -11.38 -9.02 4.95
CA MET A 33 -11.50 -7.78 4.16
C MET A 33 -12.95 -7.30 4.10
N SER A 34 -13.93 -8.21 4.00
CA SER A 34 -15.35 -7.84 4.12
C SER A 34 -15.70 -7.40 5.54
N GLU A 35 -15.16 -8.03 6.60
CA GLU A 35 -15.32 -7.58 7.98
C GLU A 35 -14.64 -6.23 8.23
N LEU A 36 -13.47 -5.95 7.63
CA LEU A 36 -12.80 -4.65 7.67
C LEU A 36 -13.62 -3.57 6.98
N TYR A 37 -14.11 -3.83 5.76
CA TYR A 37 -15.02 -2.95 5.03
C TYR A 37 -16.32 -2.69 5.81
N ILE A 38 -16.89 -3.74 6.41
CA ILE A 38 -18.07 -3.66 7.28
C ILE A 38 -17.77 -2.95 8.60
N GLN A 39 -16.55 -3.04 9.15
CA GLN A 39 -16.12 -2.32 10.35
C GLN A 39 -15.88 -0.84 10.07
N GLN A 40 -15.29 -0.49 8.93
CA GLN A 40 -15.24 0.88 8.43
C GLN A 40 -16.66 1.49 8.34
N GLN A 41 -17.67 0.69 7.97
CA GLN A 41 -19.08 1.14 7.99
C GLN A 41 -19.77 1.12 9.37
N LYS A 42 -19.16 0.56 10.44
CA LYS A 42 -19.85 0.28 11.73
C LYS A 42 -19.28 0.97 12.97
N ARG A 43 -18.14 1.68 12.90
CA ARG A 43 -17.49 2.24 14.10
C ARG A 43 -18.16 3.54 14.61
N HIS A 44 -19.29 3.34 15.28
CA HIS A 44 -19.98 4.26 16.20
C HIS A 44 -20.38 5.67 15.69
N PRO A 45 -21.63 5.86 15.22
CA PRO A 45 -22.19 7.20 15.10
C PRO A 45 -22.43 7.82 16.49
N VAL A 46 -21.92 9.03 16.70
CA VAL A 46 -22.34 9.88 17.84
C VAL A 46 -23.83 10.21 17.64
N LYS A 47 -24.65 9.92 18.66
CA LYS A 47 -26.11 10.07 18.56
C LYS A 47 -26.51 11.53 18.42
N HIS A 48 -27.02 11.91 17.25
CA HIS A 48 -27.89 13.07 17.09
C HIS A 48 -29.30 12.64 16.69
N ASN A 49 -30.29 13.14 17.43
CA ASN A 49 -31.68 12.76 17.26
C ASN A 49 -32.32 13.45 16.06
N HIS A 50 -33.09 12.67 15.30
CA HIS A 50 -34.16 13.07 14.39
C HIS A 50 -33.94 14.30 13.50
N LEU A 51 -33.93 14.08 12.16
CA LEU A 51 -34.84 14.81 11.27
C LEU A 51 -35.12 14.05 9.95
N ARG A 52 -36.42 13.93 9.63
CA ARG A 52 -37.08 13.71 8.32
C ARG A 52 -36.40 12.88 7.21
N ARG A 53 -36.87 11.63 7.13
CA ARG A 53 -37.12 10.83 5.90
C ARG A 53 -37.54 11.66 4.67
N ILE A 54 -36.72 11.66 3.62
CA ILE A 54 -37.08 12.06 2.24
C ILE A 54 -36.91 10.85 1.30
N LYS A 55 -37.51 10.91 0.10
CA LYS A 55 -38.06 9.77 -0.64
C LYS A 55 -37.28 9.49 -1.94
N ASN A 56 -36.87 8.23 -2.15
CA ASN A 56 -36.18 7.77 -3.36
C ASN A 56 -36.88 8.20 -4.66
N ARG A 57 -36.07 8.54 -5.67
CA ARG A 57 -36.43 8.47 -7.09
C ARG A 57 -35.24 7.97 -7.91
N HIS A 58 -35.32 6.73 -8.39
CA HIS A 58 -34.41 6.21 -9.39
C HIS A 58 -34.53 7.02 -10.68
N LYS A 59 -33.41 7.33 -11.33
CA LYS A 59 -33.35 7.70 -12.74
C LYS A 59 -32.15 7.02 -13.40
N THR A 60 -32.45 6.04 -14.24
CA THR A 60 -31.51 5.41 -15.17
C THR A 60 -30.99 6.43 -16.17
N TRP A 61 -29.69 6.40 -16.46
CA TRP A 61 -29.11 6.95 -17.69
C TRP A 61 -28.34 5.84 -18.40
N LEU A 62 -28.77 5.55 -19.64
CA LEU A 62 -28.13 4.67 -20.61
C LEU A 62 -27.46 5.55 -21.66
N LEU A 63 -26.19 5.27 -21.99
CA LEU A 63 -25.41 5.72 -23.17
C LEU A 63 -24.05 4.97 -23.07
N THR A 64 -23.66 3.92 -23.82
CA THR A 64 -23.44 3.76 -25.28
C THR A 64 -22.88 5.04 -25.91
N SER A 65 -21.61 5.17 -26.35
CA SER A 65 -21.03 4.60 -27.60
C SER A 65 -19.80 5.47 -27.99
N LEU A 66 -18.63 5.04 -28.53
CA LEU A 66 -17.95 3.73 -28.73
C LEU A 66 -16.51 3.99 -29.27
N SER A 67 -15.50 3.15 -28.94
CA SER A 67 -14.19 3.01 -29.66
C SER A 67 -13.19 4.22 -29.57
N THR A 68 -11.85 4.13 -29.69
CA THR A 68 -10.82 3.11 -30.06
C THR A 68 -9.45 3.68 -29.59
N ALA A 69 -8.34 2.96 -29.35
CA ALA A 69 -7.98 1.55 -29.51
C ALA A 69 -6.90 1.18 -28.47
N ALA A 70 -6.98 -0.01 -27.86
CA ALA A 70 -5.92 -0.54 -27.01
C ALA A 70 -4.74 -1.02 -27.87
N GLY A 71 -3.63 -0.28 -27.86
CA GLY A 71 -2.37 -0.70 -28.46
C GLY A 71 -1.61 -1.65 -27.56
N VAL A 72 -2.08 -2.90 -27.42
CA VAL A 72 -1.32 -3.95 -26.73
C VAL A 72 -0.09 -4.29 -27.57
N ILE A 73 1.01 -3.59 -27.33
CA ILE A 73 2.33 -3.97 -27.86
C ILE A 73 2.78 -5.18 -27.05
N LEU A 74 2.36 -6.37 -27.50
CA LEU A 74 3.02 -7.62 -27.16
C LEU A 74 4.46 -7.54 -27.68
N VAL A 75 5.38 -7.08 -26.83
CA VAL A 75 6.81 -7.28 -27.04
C VAL A 75 7.09 -8.77 -26.82
N ALA A 76 6.78 -9.56 -27.84
CA ALA A 76 7.14 -10.96 -27.93
C ALA A 76 8.64 -11.07 -28.18
N SER A 77 9.43 -10.79 -27.15
CA SER A 77 10.85 -11.14 -27.09
C SER A 77 10.97 -12.65 -27.21
N LEU A 78 11.58 -13.10 -28.31
CA LEU A 78 11.66 -14.51 -28.70
C LEU A 78 12.64 -15.29 -27.79
N PHE A 79 12.20 -15.62 -26.58
CA PHE A 79 12.95 -16.49 -25.67
C PHE A 79 12.65 -17.97 -25.94
N THR A 80 13.49 -18.59 -26.77
CA THR A 80 13.34 -19.98 -27.20
C THR A 80 13.85 -20.97 -26.14
N SER A 81 13.03 -21.29 -25.13
CA SER A 81 13.19 -22.53 -24.37
C SER A 81 11.84 -23.16 -24.03
N SER A 82 11.74 -24.48 -24.25
CA SER A 82 10.50 -25.24 -24.06
C SER A 82 10.06 -25.37 -22.59
N SER A 83 10.96 -25.07 -21.65
CA SER A 83 10.67 -25.00 -20.21
C SER A 83 9.80 -23.79 -19.83
N MET A 84 10.00 -22.62 -20.44
CA MET A 84 9.24 -21.41 -20.06
C MET A 84 7.76 -21.51 -20.45
N ALA A 85 7.45 -22.19 -21.56
CA ALA A 85 6.08 -22.46 -21.98
C ALA A 85 5.32 -23.37 -20.98
N ALA A 86 6.02 -24.26 -20.28
CA ALA A 86 5.43 -25.12 -19.26
C ALA A 86 5.14 -24.36 -17.95
N SER A 87 6.01 -23.42 -17.55
CA SER A 87 5.77 -22.56 -16.38
C SER A 87 4.56 -21.63 -16.58
N LEU A 88 4.39 -21.05 -17.77
CA LEU A 88 3.21 -20.24 -18.10
C LEU A 88 1.88 -21.01 -18.02
N GLN A 89 1.88 -22.33 -18.24
CA GLN A 89 0.69 -23.17 -18.11
C GLN A 89 0.38 -23.59 -16.65
N GLN A 90 1.27 -23.30 -15.71
CA GLN A 90 1.15 -23.75 -14.31
C GLN A 90 0.88 -22.64 -13.29
N ILE A 91 0.85 -21.36 -13.69
CA ILE A 91 0.38 -20.29 -12.82
C ILE A 91 -1.15 -20.44 -12.69
N PRO A 92 -1.70 -20.71 -11.49
CA PRO A 92 -3.14 -20.68 -11.30
C PRO A 92 -3.59 -19.21 -11.38
N VAL A 93 -4.33 -18.85 -12.42
CA VAL A 93 -4.87 -17.49 -12.68
C VAL A 93 -5.87 -17.00 -11.61
N LEU A 94 -6.06 -17.73 -10.51
CA LEU A 94 -7.30 -17.72 -9.73
C LEU A 94 -7.28 -16.92 -8.42
N GLN A 95 -6.14 -16.47 -7.92
CA GLN A 95 -6.08 -15.57 -6.75
C GLN A 95 -4.95 -14.54 -6.91
N SER A 96 -5.33 -13.29 -7.12
CA SER A 96 -4.43 -12.14 -7.02
C SER A 96 -3.86 -12.03 -5.60
N ILE A 97 -2.54 -11.77 -5.50
CA ILE A 97 -1.84 -11.59 -4.22
C ILE A 97 -2.27 -10.28 -3.53
N PHE A 98 -2.65 -9.26 -4.30
CA PHE A 98 -3.14 -7.99 -3.77
C PHE A 98 -4.37 -8.15 -2.88
N ARG A 99 -5.22 -9.14 -3.15
CA ARG A 99 -6.35 -9.50 -2.28
C ARG A 99 -5.91 -9.91 -0.86
N LEU A 100 -4.72 -10.48 -0.75
CA LEU A 100 -4.11 -11.08 0.46
C LEU A 100 -3.18 -10.10 1.21
N ALA A 101 -2.98 -8.89 0.67
CA ALA A 101 -2.01 -7.91 1.18
C ALA A 101 -2.39 -7.22 2.51
N GLY A 102 -3.66 -7.34 2.95
CA GLY A 102 -4.19 -6.53 4.07
C GLY A 102 -4.40 -5.04 3.73
N ASP A 103 -4.27 -4.68 2.46
CA ASP A 103 -4.48 -3.33 1.92
C ASP A 103 -5.80 -3.31 1.13
N LEU A 104 -6.75 -2.47 1.56
CA LEU A 104 -8.05 -2.31 0.90
C LEU A 104 -7.93 -1.80 -0.54
N GLY A 105 -6.93 -0.96 -0.83
CA GLY A 105 -6.68 -0.44 -2.17
C GLY A 105 -6.18 -1.50 -3.13
N LEU A 106 -5.23 -2.33 -2.69
CA LEU A 106 -4.75 -3.46 -3.47
C LEU A 106 -5.86 -4.50 -3.67
N TYR A 107 -6.65 -4.79 -2.63
CA TYR A 107 -7.86 -5.62 -2.76
C TYR A 107 -8.83 -5.08 -3.81
N ARG A 108 -9.12 -3.77 -3.80
CA ARG A 108 -9.94 -3.13 -4.85
C ARG A 108 -9.32 -3.27 -6.23
N ALA A 109 -8.00 -3.08 -6.36
CA ALA A 109 -7.34 -3.17 -7.65
C ALA A 109 -7.59 -4.51 -8.34
N ALA A 110 -7.40 -5.59 -7.58
CA ALA A 110 -7.64 -6.97 -8.01
C ALA A 110 -9.12 -7.31 -8.29
N ASN A 111 -10.06 -6.65 -7.62
CA ASN A 111 -11.49 -6.98 -7.67
C ASN A 111 -12.30 -6.08 -8.63
N GLU A 112 -11.80 -4.89 -8.94
CA GLU A 112 -12.50 -3.86 -9.72
C GLU A 112 -11.87 -3.64 -11.12
N ASN A 113 -10.85 -4.42 -11.48
CA ASN A 113 -10.06 -4.32 -12.72
C ASN A 113 -9.28 -3.01 -12.82
N LEU A 114 -8.67 -2.59 -11.71
CA LEU A 114 -7.85 -1.38 -11.64
C LEU A 114 -6.34 -1.71 -11.68
N SER A 115 -5.97 -2.99 -11.72
CA SER A 115 -4.60 -3.51 -11.93
C SER A 115 -4.38 -4.02 -13.36
N ASP A 116 -3.14 -3.91 -13.83
CA ASP A 116 -2.65 -4.51 -15.07
C ASP A 116 -2.02 -5.89 -14.80
N HIS A 117 -2.11 -6.78 -15.79
CA HIS A 117 -1.53 -8.14 -15.74
C HIS A 117 -0.40 -8.35 -16.76
N PRO A 118 0.78 -7.73 -16.55
CA PRO A 118 1.88 -7.77 -17.52
C PRO A 118 2.50 -9.16 -17.68
N ASN A 119 2.41 -10.01 -16.63
CA ASN A 119 3.00 -11.35 -16.60
C ASN A 119 4.49 -11.37 -17.02
N ALA A 120 5.25 -10.36 -16.60
CA ALA A 120 6.67 -10.26 -16.91
C ALA A 120 7.45 -11.35 -16.16
N VAL A 121 8.34 -12.07 -16.84
CA VAL A 121 9.08 -13.21 -16.26
C VAL A 121 10.59 -13.00 -16.47
N ALA A 122 11.37 -13.34 -15.46
CA ALA A 122 12.82 -13.49 -15.56
C ALA A 122 13.31 -14.67 -14.71
N SER A 123 14.49 -15.20 -15.05
CA SER A 123 15.07 -16.35 -14.37
C SER A 123 16.56 -16.15 -14.12
N ILE A 124 17.06 -16.69 -13.00
CA ILE A 124 18.48 -16.77 -12.67
C ILE A 124 18.76 -18.11 -11.99
N GLY A 125 19.68 -18.91 -12.56
CA GLY A 125 19.88 -20.30 -12.12
C GLY A 125 18.62 -21.15 -12.23
N ASP A 126 18.20 -21.75 -11.10
CA ASP A 126 16.94 -22.51 -10.96
C ASP A 126 15.75 -21.64 -10.51
N ILE A 127 15.97 -20.35 -10.22
CA ILE A 127 14.94 -19.43 -9.76
C ILE A 127 14.28 -18.77 -10.96
N THR A 128 12.95 -18.75 -10.98
CA THR A 128 12.14 -17.98 -11.93
C THR A 128 11.17 -17.11 -11.14
N VAL A 129 11.17 -15.81 -11.41
CA VAL A 129 10.30 -14.82 -10.78
C VAL A 129 9.38 -14.23 -11.84
N THR A 130 8.10 -14.07 -11.50
CA THR A 130 7.05 -13.49 -12.34
C THR A 130 6.45 -12.27 -11.65
N VAL A 131 6.11 -11.23 -12.43
CA VAL A 131 5.25 -10.11 -12.05
C VAL A 131 3.87 -10.33 -12.69
N PRO A 132 2.93 -11.03 -12.02
CA PRO A 132 1.62 -11.33 -12.60
C PRO A 132 0.67 -10.13 -12.56
N GLU A 133 0.93 -9.16 -11.70
CA GLU A 133 0.02 -8.04 -11.42
C GLU A 133 0.78 -6.79 -10.95
N VAL A 134 0.43 -5.64 -11.52
CA VAL A 134 0.93 -4.30 -11.16
C VAL A 134 -0.23 -3.30 -11.11
N VAL A 135 -0.11 -2.26 -10.29
CA VAL A 135 -1.05 -1.14 -10.23
C VAL A 135 -0.28 0.15 -10.01
N TYR A 136 -0.74 1.24 -10.62
CA TYR A 136 -0.18 2.58 -10.45
C TYR A 136 -1.31 3.62 -10.53
N ASP A 137 -1.49 4.45 -9.51
CA ASP A 137 -2.60 5.41 -9.43
C ASP A 137 -2.16 6.87 -9.32
N GLY A 138 -0.95 7.19 -9.79
CA GLY A 138 -0.30 8.49 -9.57
C GLY A 138 0.39 8.59 -8.21
N ASN A 139 -0.19 8.01 -7.15
CA ASN A 139 0.31 8.15 -5.78
C ASN A 139 1.32 7.06 -5.40
N ARG A 140 1.15 5.85 -5.93
CA ARG A 140 2.07 4.73 -5.70
C ARG A 140 2.04 3.72 -6.83
N VAL A 141 3.18 3.07 -7.07
CA VAL A 141 3.28 1.86 -7.87
C VAL A 141 3.38 0.68 -6.93
N SER A 142 2.51 -0.31 -7.08
CA SER A 142 2.59 -1.59 -6.35
C SER A 142 2.61 -2.74 -7.34
N LEU A 143 3.48 -3.72 -7.12
CA LEU A 143 3.59 -4.92 -7.97
C LEU A 143 3.76 -6.17 -7.12
N SER A 144 3.12 -7.27 -7.55
CA SER A 144 3.30 -8.58 -6.92
C SER A 144 4.44 -9.34 -7.58
N LEU A 145 5.14 -10.17 -6.80
CA LEU A 145 6.18 -11.09 -7.26
C LEU A 145 5.78 -12.52 -6.89
N ILE A 146 5.95 -13.46 -7.82
CA ILE A 146 5.80 -14.91 -7.59
C ILE A 146 7.06 -15.63 -8.04
N ARG A 147 7.66 -16.42 -7.13
CA ARG A 147 8.70 -17.41 -7.43
C ARG A 147 8.05 -18.73 -7.84
N ALA A 148 8.49 -19.30 -8.96
CA ALA A 148 7.97 -20.57 -9.47
C ALA A 148 8.20 -21.72 -8.46
N ALA A 149 7.17 -22.56 -8.27
CA ALA A 149 7.25 -23.70 -7.37
C ALA A 149 8.35 -24.70 -7.80
N GLY A 150 9.13 -25.19 -6.84
CA GLY A 150 10.20 -26.17 -7.07
C GLY A 150 11.62 -25.60 -7.16
N SER A 151 11.79 -24.26 -7.14
CA SER A 151 13.10 -23.64 -6.91
C SER A 151 13.66 -24.03 -5.53
N SER A 152 14.97 -24.27 -5.41
CA SER A 152 15.60 -24.75 -4.16
C SER A 152 15.84 -23.64 -3.13
N ALA A 153 14.76 -22.94 -2.74
CA ALA A 153 14.83 -21.82 -1.82
C ALA A 153 14.77 -22.26 -0.35
N SER A 154 15.76 -21.85 0.44
CA SER A 154 15.81 -22.04 1.89
C SER A 154 15.14 -20.93 2.71
N MET A 155 14.51 -19.95 2.05
CA MET A 155 13.93 -18.75 2.65
C MET A 155 12.81 -18.17 1.79
N SER A 156 12.05 -17.21 2.33
CA SER A 156 11.00 -16.53 1.57
C SER A 156 11.57 -15.78 0.36
N LEU A 157 10.75 -15.52 -0.67
CA LEU A 157 11.16 -14.70 -1.81
C LEU A 157 11.60 -13.30 -1.36
N ARG A 158 10.87 -12.72 -0.40
CA ARG A 158 11.17 -11.42 0.20
C ARG A 158 12.54 -11.39 0.88
N ASP A 159 12.88 -12.41 1.66
CA ASP A 159 14.19 -12.47 2.36
C ASP A 159 15.34 -12.90 1.42
N GLN A 160 15.02 -13.49 0.27
CA GLN A 160 16.01 -13.84 -0.74
C GLN A 160 16.44 -12.63 -1.58
N ILE A 161 15.54 -11.65 -1.79
CA ILE A 161 15.87 -10.38 -2.42
C ILE A 161 16.68 -9.55 -1.41
N SER A 162 17.97 -9.35 -1.69
CA SER A 162 18.88 -8.59 -0.83
C SER A 162 18.93 -7.11 -1.14
N ASP A 163 18.61 -6.72 -2.38
CA ASP A 163 18.58 -5.34 -2.85
C ASP A 163 17.69 -5.20 -4.09
N ILE A 164 17.19 -3.99 -4.35
CA ILE A 164 16.24 -3.69 -5.44
C ILE A 164 16.62 -2.38 -6.13
N ASP A 165 17.20 -2.45 -7.33
CA ASP A 165 17.33 -1.27 -8.19
C ASP A 165 16.09 -1.09 -9.09
N ILE A 166 15.70 0.16 -9.33
CA ILE A 166 14.55 0.57 -10.16
C ILE A 166 14.97 1.60 -11.20
N TRP A 167 14.56 1.37 -12.45
CA TRP A 167 14.58 2.36 -13.51
C TRP A 167 13.17 2.62 -14.05
N VAL A 168 12.87 3.89 -14.29
CA VAL A 168 11.70 4.36 -15.03
C VAL A 168 12.23 4.90 -16.36
N ASP A 169 11.82 4.30 -17.48
CA ASP A 169 12.28 4.67 -18.84
C ASP A 169 13.81 4.79 -18.96
N ASP A 170 14.52 3.78 -18.44
CA ASP A 170 15.99 3.67 -18.42
C ASP A 170 16.71 4.74 -17.56
N VAL A 171 15.99 5.56 -16.80
CA VAL A 171 16.54 6.46 -15.75
C VAL A 171 16.50 5.77 -14.39
N ASN A 172 17.64 5.65 -13.70
CA ASN A 172 17.67 5.10 -12.34
C ASN A 172 17.10 6.14 -11.37
N VAL A 173 15.92 5.87 -10.81
CA VAL A 173 15.19 6.82 -9.94
C VAL A 173 15.69 6.83 -8.48
N GLN A 174 16.59 5.91 -8.14
CA GLN A 174 17.25 5.80 -6.83
C GLN A 174 18.62 6.49 -6.81
N ALA A 175 19.26 6.67 -7.98
CA ALA A 175 20.58 7.27 -8.15
C ALA A 175 20.54 8.81 -8.21
N SER A 176 20.00 9.44 -7.16
CA SER A 176 19.95 10.91 -7.06
C SER A 176 21.18 11.50 -6.37
N GLU A 177 21.94 12.37 -7.06
CA GLU A 177 23.06 13.11 -6.46
C GLU A 177 22.61 14.06 -5.32
N SER A 178 21.31 14.39 -5.25
CA SER A 178 20.76 15.28 -4.22
C SER A 178 20.46 14.60 -2.87
N GLY A 179 20.76 13.30 -2.74
CA GLY A 179 20.42 12.49 -1.57
C GLY A 179 18.94 12.08 -1.50
N ASN A 180 18.14 12.42 -2.51
CA ASN A 180 16.72 12.09 -2.61
C ASN A 180 16.56 10.71 -3.25
N HIS A 181 16.65 9.66 -2.43
CA HIS A 181 16.41 8.30 -2.86
C HIS A 181 14.91 7.98 -2.76
N ILE A 182 14.30 7.47 -3.85
CA ILE A 182 12.94 6.93 -3.80
C ILE A 182 12.95 5.66 -2.94
N PRO A 183 12.23 5.62 -1.81
CA PRO A 183 12.22 4.46 -0.95
C PRO A 183 11.34 3.36 -1.53
N ILE A 184 11.85 2.13 -1.41
CA ILE A 184 11.15 0.92 -1.83
C ILE A 184 10.67 0.20 -0.59
N PHE A 185 9.37 -0.05 -0.54
CA PHE A 185 8.73 -0.86 0.50
C PHE A 185 8.57 -2.28 -0.02
N SER A 186 8.89 -3.26 0.82
CA SER A 186 8.72 -4.68 0.52
C SER A 186 7.85 -5.31 1.59
N PHE A 187 6.74 -5.93 1.17
CA PHE A 187 5.78 -6.60 2.03
C PHE A 187 5.73 -8.11 1.73
N PRO A 188 5.41 -8.96 2.71
CA PRO A 188 5.11 -10.38 2.46
C PRO A 188 3.98 -10.55 1.44
N GLY A 189 4.04 -11.61 0.64
CA GLY A 189 2.93 -12.01 -0.22
C GLY A 189 1.96 -12.97 0.49
N ALA A 190 1.30 -13.80 -0.31
CA ALA A 190 0.40 -14.86 0.15
C ALA A 190 1.12 -15.98 0.93
N ASP A 191 2.39 -16.22 0.60
CA ASP A 191 3.22 -17.32 1.07
C ASP A 191 4.72 -17.00 0.93
N ASP A 192 5.58 -17.94 1.33
CA ASP A 192 7.04 -17.82 1.21
C ASP A 192 7.55 -17.68 -0.24
N ASN A 193 6.72 -17.92 -1.26
CA ASN A 193 7.11 -17.76 -2.66
C ASN A 193 6.60 -16.45 -3.28
N SER A 194 6.00 -15.57 -2.49
CA SER A 194 5.42 -14.33 -2.97
C SER A 194 5.83 -13.11 -2.13
N ALA A 195 5.85 -11.95 -2.78
CA ALA A 195 6.13 -10.66 -2.16
C ALA A 195 5.34 -9.56 -2.88
N ILE A 196 5.19 -8.40 -2.25
CA ILE A 196 4.71 -7.17 -2.87
C ILE A 196 5.80 -6.12 -2.74
N ILE A 197 6.12 -5.46 -3.85
CA ILE A 197 7.01 -4.29 -3.86
C ILE A 197 6.16 -3.06 -4.13
N GLU A 198 6.32 -2.02 -3.31
CA GLU A 198 5.73 -0.70 -3.51
C GLU A 198 6.82 0.36 -3.58
N PHE A 199 6.67 1.32 -4.48
CA PHE A 199 7.50 2.53 -4.54
C PHE A 199 6.65 3.70 -5.03
N VAL A 200 7.18 4.92 -4.87
CA VAL A 200 6.47 6.18 -5.15
C VAL A 200 7.34 7.13 -5.95
N ASP A 201 6.75 8.16 -6.54
CA ASP A 201 7.53 9.27 -7.08
C ASP A 201 7.84 10.32 -6.00
N LEU A 202 8.36 11.48 -6.40
CA LEU A 202 8.73 12.57 -5.49
C LEU A 202 7.99 13.88 -5.78
N GLY A 203 6.95 13.88 -6.63
CA GLY A 203 6.25 15.08 -7.09
C GLY A 203 5.75 15.95 -5.92
N ASN A 204 5.04 15.33 -4.97
CA ASN A 204 4.51 15.98 -3.77
C ASN A 204 5.57 16.49 -2.78
N GLN A 205 6.86 16.21 -3.01
CA GLN A 205 8.00 16.67 -2.19
C GLN A 205 9.04 17.46 -2.99
N GLY A 206 8.65 17.99 -4.15
CA GLY A 206 9.49 18.85 -5.01
C GLY A 206 10.54 18.10 -5.82
N GLY A 207 10.32 16.81 -6.08
CA GLY A 207 10.95 16.07 -7.18
C GLY A 207 10.04 16.02 -8.41
N GLU A 208 10.36 15.13 -9.35
CA GLU A 208 9.52 14.87 -10.52
C GLU A 208 8.53 13.74 -10.23
N SER A 209 7.32 13.84 -10.81
CA SER A 209 6.34 12.75 -10.83
C SER A 209 6.68 11.71 -11.88
N PHE A 210 6.22 10.47 -11.70
CA PHE A 210 6.27 9.48 -12.78
C PHE A 210 5.25 9.86 -13.89
N PRO A 211 5.52 9.51 -15.16
CA PRO A 211 4.56 9.73 -16.24
C PRO A 211 3.42 8.70 -16.17
N ASP A 212 2.27 9.01 -16.78
CA ASP A 212 1.10 8.12 -16.87
C ASP A 212 1.41 6.73 -17.46
N GLN A 213 2.47 6.61 -18.27
CA GLN A 213 2.92 5.35 -18.86
C GLN A 213 4.45 5.31 -18.90
N PHE A 214 5.04 4.21 -18.44
CA PHE A 214 6.49 3.99 -18.47
C PHE A 214 6.87 2.50 -18.53
N LYS A 215 8.12 2.25 -18.94
CA LYS A 215 8.77 0.95 -18.81
C LYS A 215 9.53 0.90 -17.49
N LEU A 216 8.97 0.20 -16.51
CA LEU A 216 9.65 -0.15 -15.26
C LEU A 216 10.68 -1.26 -15.53
N THR A 217 11.94 -1.02 -15.18
CA THR A 217 12.95 -2.08 -15.07
C THR A 217 13.28 -2.30 -13.60
N LEU A 218 13.05 -3.52 -13.12
CA LEU A 218 13.27 -3.94 -11.75
C LEU A 218 14.44 -4.92 -11.72
N ARG A 219 15.53 -4.59 -11.04
CA ARG A 219 16.66 -5.52 -10.82
C ARG A 219 16.67 -5.99 -9.39
N LEU A 220 16.49 -7.29 -9.22
CA LEU A 220 16.48 -7.96 -7.93
C LEU A 220 17.85 -8.61 -7.71
N SER A 221 18.61 -8.08 -6.76
CA SER A 221 19.80 -8.75 -6.24
C SER A 221 19.34 -9.93 -5.40
N MET A 222 19.76 -11.14 -5.76
CA MET A 222 19.29 -12.38 -5.14
C MET A 222 20.40 -13.03 -4.31
N ASN A 223 20.14 -13.27 -3.03
CA ASN A 223 21.04 -13.99 -2.14
C ASN A 223 21.41 -15.36 -2.76
N GLY A 224 22.72 -15.56 -2.98
CA GLY A 224 23.30 -16.74 -3.64
C GLY A 224 23.73 -16.53 -5.09
N PHE A 225 23.48 -15.36 -5.70
CA PHE A 225 23.82 -15.04 -7.08
C PHE A 225 24.68 -13.78 -7.17
N SER A 226 25.57 -13.71 -8.17
CA SER A 226 26.44 -12.54 -8.41
C SER A 226 25.79 -11.48 -9.30
N ASP A 227 24.96 -11.92 -10.26
CA ASP A 227 24.26 -11.05 -11.20
C ASP A 227 22.82 -10.83 -10.69
N PRO A 228 22.21 -9.65 -10.91
CA PRO A 228 20.82 -9.42 -10.54
C PRO A 228 19.85 -10.03 -11.56
N LEU A 229 18.69 -10.47 -11.08
CA LEU A 229 17.56 -10.88 -11.91
C LEU A 229 16.82 -9.62 -12.39
N SER A 230 16.77 -9.39 -13.71
CA SER A 230 16.18 -8.18 -14.30
C SER A 230 14.82 -8.46 -14.94
N LEU A 231 13.78 -7.80 -14.44
CA LEU A 231 12.41 -7.80 -14.96
C LEU A 231 12.14 -6.49 -15.72
N SER A 232 11.36 -6.57 -16.80
CA SER A 232 10.87 -5.39 -17.54
C SER A 232 9.35 -5.44 -17.53
N VAL A 233 8.71 -4.43 -16.96
CA VAL A 233 7.28 -4.36 -16.69
C VAL A 233 6.73 -3.08 -17.36
N PRO A 234 5.78 -3.16 -18.30
CA PRO A 234 5.03 -1.98 -18.71
C PRO A 234 4.11 -1.57 -17.57
N VAL A 235 4.09 -0.28 -17.22
CA VAL A 235 3.21 0.28 -16.19
C VAL A 235 2.36 1.37 -16.83
N THR A 236 1.06 1.31 -16.60
CA THR A 236 0.08 2.32 -16.99
C THR A 236 -0.60 2.83 -15.74
N MET A 237 -0.83 4.14 -15.66
CA MET A 237 -1.66 4.74 -14.63
C MET A 237 -3.11 4.27 -14.81
N THR A 238 -3.63 3.66 -13.77
CA THR A 238 -5.00 3.18 -13.63
C THR A 238 -5.99 4.28 -14.00
N SER A 239 -6.83 4.01 -15.00
CA SER A 239 -7.97 4.87 -15.30
C SER A 239 -9.03 4.75 -14.20
N GLY A 240 -9.29 5.82 -13.46
CA GLY A 240 -10.30 5.87 -12.41
C GLY A 240 -10.65 7.31 -12.02
N ASP A 241 -11.63 7.47 -11.14
CA ASP A 241 -11.97 8.77 -10.57
C ASP A 241 -10.81 9.24 -9.68
N HIS A 242 -10.09 10.26 -10.13
CA HIS A 242 -9.05 10.94 -9.35
C HIS A 242 -9.54 12.33 -8.94
N ILE A 243 -9.62 12.57 -7.63
CA ILE A 243 -9.93 13.89 -7.06
C ILE A 243 -8.66 14.45 -6.43
N GLU A 244 -8.20 15.58 -6.96
CA GLU A 244 -7.05 16.32 -6.47
C GLU A 244 -7.52 17.68 -5.94
N ILE A 245 -7.16 18.03 -4.70
CA ILE A 245 -7.47 19.34 -4.11
C ILE A 245 -6.24 19.93 -3.39
N GLU A 246 -6.03 21.24 -3.55
CA GLU A 246 -4.91 21.98 -2.95
C GLU A 246 -5.39 23.07 -1.97
N PRO A 247 -5.94 22.68 -0.80
CA PRO A 247 -6.68 23.60 0.08
C PRO A 247 -5.81 24.70 0.70
N SER A 248 -4.49 24.58 0.68
CA SER A 248 -3.55 25.62 1.15
C SER A 248 -3.81 26.14 2.57
N ILE A 249 -4.33 25.28 3.46
CA ILE A 249 -4.67 25.63 4.85
C ILE A 249 -3.45 25.47 5.75
N SER A 250 -3.26 26.43 6.66
CA SER A 250 -2.24 26.39 7.71
C SER A 250 -2.84 26.68 9.08
N LYS A 251 -2.31 26.02 10.11
CA LYS A 251 -2.64 26.18 11.53
C LYS A 251 -1.34 26.39 12.29
N ASP A 252 -1.36 27.28 13.26
CA ASP A 252 -0.19 27.65 14.06
C ASP A 252 -0.52 27.47 15.54
N ASP A 253 0.39 26.86 16.31
CA ASP A 253 0.26 26.69 17.76
C ASP A 253 1.27 27.51 18.59
N GLY A 254 2.06 28.36 17.94
CA GLY A 254 3.12 29.17 18.54
C GLY A 254 4.51 28.52 18.52
N ASP A 255 4.58 27.18 18.51
CA ASP A 255 5.84 26.43 18.41
C ASP A 255 6.12 25.99 16.96
N LEU A 256 5.06 25.73 16.17
CA LEU A 256 5.13 25.37 14.76
C LEU A 256 3.89 25.77 13.97
N THR A 257 4.04 25.78 12.63
CA THR A 257 2.92 25.87 11.68
C THR A 257 2.72 24.51 10.99
N PHE A 258 1.56 23.88 11.19
CA PHE A 258 1.12 22.70 10.46
C PHE A 258 0.28 23.11 9.25
N SER A 259 0.64 22.63 8.06
CA SER A 259 -0.02 22.97 6.79
C SER A 259 -0.55 21.74 6.08
N LEU A 260 -1.80 21.80 5.62
CA LEU A 260 -2.32 20.88 4.61
C LEU A 260 -2.05 21.47 3.22
N LYS A 261 -1.27 20.77 2.41
CA LYS A 261 -0.90 21.22 1.06
C LYS A 261 -1.85 20.66 0.01
N ARG A 262 -2.03 19.33 0.01
CA ARG A 262 -2.69 18.58 -1.06
C ARG A 262 -3.40 17.35 -0.50
N ILE A 263 -4.52 16.99 -1.11
CA ILE A 263 -5.25 15.74 -0.89
C ILE A 263 -5.54 15.15 -2.26
N GLU A 264 -5.20 13.87 -2.43
CA GLU A 264 -5.43 13.10 -3.64
C GLU A 264 -6.25 11.85 -3.28
N LEU A 265 -7.40 11.67 -3.92
CA LEU A 265 -8.30 10.54 -3.70
C LEU A 265 -8.39 9.73 -5.00
N THR A 266 -7.98 8.47 -4.94
CA THR A 266 -8.19 7.48 -5.99
C THR A 266 -9.06 6.34 -5.44
N PRO A 267 -9.54 5.40 -6.28
CA PRO A 267 -10.25 4.23 -5.77
C PRO A 267 -9.39 3.34 -4.85
N ILE A 268 -8.05 3.44 -4.93
CA ILE A 268 -7.09 2.53 -4.26
C ILE A 268 -6.15 3.21 -3.25
N THR A 269 -6.11 4.54 -3.20
CA THR A 269 -5.25 5.29 -2.28
C THR A 269 -5.91 6.61 -1.89
N THR A 270 -5.83 6.98 -0.62
CA THR A 270 -6.00 8.37 -0.17
C THR A 270 -4.62 8.90 0.19
N ASN A 271 -4.09 9.88 -0.54
CA ASN A 271 -2.81 10.50 -0.24
C ASN A 271 -3.00 11.91 0.34
N ILE A 272 -2.20 12.25 1.35
CA ILE A 272 -2.27 13.53 2.06
C ILE A 272 -0.86 14.11 2.17
N THR A 273 -0.64 15.24 1.50
CA THR A 273 0.61 16.00 1.59
C THR A 273 0.47 17.11 2.64
N THR A 274 1.35 17.10 3.65
CA THR A 274 1.40 18.11 4.70
C THR A 274 2.78 18.72 4.84
N ALA A 275 2.88 19.89 5.49
CA ALA A 275 4.16 20.49 5.87
C ALA A 275 4.15 20.98 7.31
N ILE A 276 5.21 20.67 8.06
CA ILE A 276 5.51 21.24 9.38
C ILE A 276 6.58 22.30 9.15
N SER A 277 6.31 23.56 9.51
CA SER A 277 7.28 24.66 9.45
C SER A 277 7.62 25.13 10.86
N LEU A 278 8.90 25.28 11.15
CA LEU A 278 9.44 25.65 12.46
C LEU A 278 10.02 27.07 12.43
N PRO A 279 10.10 27.76 13.59
CA PRO A 279 10.77 29.06 13.72
C PRO A 279 12.21 29.05 13.20
N GLU A 280 12.71 30.22 12.77
CA GLU A 280 14.06 30.36 12.25
C GLU A 280 15.11 29.87 13.26
N GLY A 281 16.03 29.03 12.79
CA GLY A 281 17.07 28.40 13.62
C GLY A 281 16.64 27.12 14.34
N VAL A 282 15.37 26.72 14.28
CA VAL A 282 14.90 25.43 14.82
C VAL A 282 14.87 24.39 13.70
N ALA A 283 15.68 23.34 13.84
CA ALA A 283 15.70 22.23 12.90
C ALA A 283 14.61 21.20 13.21
N TYR A 284 14.07 20.58 12.16
CA TYR A 284 13.15 19.46 12.27
C TYR A 284 13.85 18.19 12.76
N ASP A 285 13.26 17.64 13.80
CA ASP A 285 13.54 16.35 14.40
C ASP A 285 12.20 15.64 14.65
N ALA A 286 12.12 14.38 14.25
CA ALA A 286 10.89 13.60 14.27
C ALA A 286 10.45 13.18 15.69
N ILE A 287 11.32 13.29 16.69
CA ILE A 287 11.03 12.90 18.08
C ILE A 287 10.50 14.10 18.86
N THR A 288 11.14 15.27 18.73
CA THR A 288 10.77 16.48 19.50
C THR A 288 9.65 17.28 18.83
N ASN A 289 9.74 17.44 17.51
CA ASN A 289 8.91 18.35 16.72
C ASN A 289 8.07 17.61 15.66
N GLY A 290 8.13 16.27 15.63
CA GLY A 290 7.34 15.43 14.75
C GLY A 290 5.85 15.50 15.09
N ILE A 291 5.03 15.62 14.05
CA ILE A 291 3.57 15.51 14.11
C ILE A 291 3.15 14.41 13.14
N ALA A 292 2.38 13.45 13.63
CA ALA A 292 1.60 12.53 12.82
C ALA A 292 0.13 12.99 12.81
N PHE A 293 -0.70 12.40 11.96
CA PHE A 293 -2.11 12.79 11.89
C PHE A 293 -3.02 11.63 11.50
N ASP A 294 -4.24 11.68 12.02
CA ASP A 294 -5.33 10.80 11.61
C ASP A 294 -6.20 11.49 10.57
N VAL A 295 -6.67 10.71 9.59
CA VAL A 295 -7.58 11.14 8.54
C VAL A 295 -8.92 10.44 8.74
N LEU A 296 -10.02 11.20 8.77
CA LEU A 296 -11.36 10.70 9.01
C LEU A 296 -12.38 11.31 8.04
N ASP A 297 -13.48 10.59 7.81
CA ASP A 297 -14.67 11.10 7.10
C ASP A 297 -15.65 11.87 8.01
N GLU A 298 -16.75 12.39 7.46
CA GLU A 298 -17.83 13.04 8.24
C GLU A 298 -18.51 12.15 9.29
N SER A 299 -18.40 10.82 9.16
CA SER A 299 -18.96 9.85 10.10
C SER A 299 -18.00 9.54 11.26
N GLY A 300 -16.74 9.99 11.17
CA GLY A 300 -15.68 9.71 12.13
C GLY A 300 -14.94 8.39 11.85
N ASN A 301 -15.08 7.81 10.65
CA ASN A 301 -14.35 6.61 10.28
C ASN A 301 -12.91 6.99 9.95
N LYS A 302 -11.97 6.56 10.79
CA LYS A 302 -10.53 6.74 10.60
C LYS A 302 -10.00 5.83 9.50
N LEU A 303 -9.25 6.38 8.55
CA LEU A 303 -8.49 5.62 7.56
C LEU A 303 -7.26 4.95 8.18
N GLN A 304 -6.91 3.76 7.67
CA GLN A 304 -5.67 3.08 8.00
C GLN A 304 -4.52 3.66 7.16
N THR A 305 -3.45 4.12 7.82
CA THR A 305 -2.19 4.49 7.16
C THR A 305 -1.54 3.27 6.52
N LEU A 306 -0.99 3.46 5.31
CA LEU A 306 -0.28 2.42 4.56
C LEU A 306 1.23 2.67 4.65
N THR A 307 1.69 3.73 3.98
CA THR A 307 3.09 4.11 3.86
C THR A 307 3.22 5.63 3.88
N GLY A 308 4.36 6.14 4.32
CA GLY A 308 4.63 7.56 4.41
C GLY A 308 6.07 7.85 4.07
N ILE A 309 6.31 8.94 3.35
CA ILE A 309 7.66 9.47 3.10
C ILE A 309 7.67 10.96 3.42
N GLY A 310 8.84 11.52 3.67
CA GLY A 310 8.94 12.92 3.97
C GLY A 310 10.37 13.42 3.91
N ARG A 311 10.49 14.71 3.66
CA ARG A 311 11.75 15.38 3.35
C ARG A 311 11.81 16.73 4.04
N SER A 312 12.95 17.01 4.67
CA SER A 312 13.29 18.34 5.12
C SER A 312 13.88 19.18 4.00
N ASP A 313 13.62 20.48 4.02
CA ASP A 313 14.32 21.45 3.19
C ASP A 313 15.83 21.54 3.53
N ALA A 314 16.59 22.35 2.79
CA ALA A 314 18.04 22.45 2.93
C ALA A 314 18.51 23.00 4.29
N VAL A 315 17.78 23.92 4.92
CA VAL A 315 18.08 24.41 6.29
C VAL A 315 17.33 23.62 7.37
N ARG A 316 16.52 22.64 6.96
CA ARG A 316 15.75 21.72 7.77
C ARG A 316 14.72 22.36 8.72
N ASN A 317 14.27 23.58 8.48
CA ASN A 317 13.21 24.19 9.30
C ASN A 317 11.80 23.83 8.79
N THR A 318 11.68 23.32 7.56
CA THR A 318 10.42 22.83 6.98
C THR A 318 10.55 21.34 6.66
N PHE A 319 9.59 20.53 7.11
CA PHE A 319 9.45 19.12 6.76
C PHE A 319 8.15 18.91 6.00
N ILE A 320 8.25 18.46 4.75
CA ILE A 320 7.10 18.08 3.92
C ILE A 320 6.95 16.56 4.00
N SER A 321 5.76 16.06 4.26
CA SER A 321 5.45 14.63 4.30
C SER A 321 4.29 14.28 3.38
N ASP A 322 4.41 13.13 2.72
CA ASP A 322 3.42 12.58 1.81
C ASP A 322 3.00 11.18 2.29
N THR A 323 1.81 11.13 2.88
CA THR A 323 1.32 9.98 3.65
C THR A 323 0.13 9.35 2.93
N ARG A 324 0.30 8.08 2.53
CA ARG A 324 -0.73 7.24 1.93
C ARG A 324 -1.55 6.53 3.00
N TYR A 325 -2.84 6.50 2.78
CA TYR A 325 -3.85 5.80 3.55
C TYR A 325 -4.68 4.90 2.62
N GLN A 326 -5.37 3.93 3.20
CA GLN A 326 -6.41 3.18 2.49
C GLN A 326 -7.43 4.14 1.87
N PRO A 327 -8.01 3.81 0.71
CA PRO A 327 -9.01 4.64 0.07
C PRO A 327 -10.26 4.74 0.95
N PHE A 328 -11.00 5.84 0.83
CA PHE A 328 -12.34 5.91 1.42
C PHE A 328 -13.28 4.87 0.79
N ALA A 329 -14.25 4.38 1.58
CA ALA A 329 -15.24 3.43 1.10
C ALA A 329 -16.10 4.02 -0.05
N GLU A 330 -16.49 5.29 0.08
CA GLU A 330 -17.10 6.14 -0.94
C GLU A 330 -16.45 7.54 -0.82
N VAL A 331 -16.55 8.41 -1.84
CA VAL A 331 -16.00 9.78 -1.75
C VAL A 331 -16.73 10.54 -0.62
N PRO A 332 -16.02 11.01 0.44
CA PRO A 332 -16.65 11.61 1.62
C PRO A 332 -17.17 13.02 1.32
N GLU A 333 -18.22 13.47 2.01
CA GLU A 333 -18.60 14.90 1.93
C GLU A 333 -17.58 15.82 2.64
N LYS A 334 -16.86 15.27 3.63
CA LYS A 334 -15.93 16.00 4.48
C LYS A 334 -14.71 15.15 4.85
N ILE A 335 -13.53 15.75 4.76
CA ILE A 335 -12.28 15.17 5.29
C ILE A 335 -11.88 15.93 6.55
N ILE A 336 -11.57 15.19 7.61
CA ILE A 336 -11.13 15.70 8.90
C ILE A 336 -9.71 15.19 9.13
N ILE A 337 -8.77 16.11 9.37
CA ILE A 337 -7.38 15.79 9.70
C ILE A 337 -7.15 16.19 11.16
N ARG A 338 -6.70 15.24 11.97
CA ARG A 338 -6.42 15.42 13.40
C ARG A 338 -4.94 15.16 13.71
N PRO A 339 -4.13 16.23 13.82
CA PRO A 339 -2.73 16.13 14.22
C PRO A 339 -2.55 15.61 15.65
N TYR A 340 -1.49 14.86 15.88
CA TYR A 340 -1.10 14.33 17.18
C TYR A 340 0.41 14.13 17.30
N LYS A 341 0.89 14.06 18.55
CA LYS A 341 2.24 13.61 18.92
C LYS A 341 2.18 12.21 19.52
N TYR A 342 3.22 11.41 19.29
CA TYR A 342 3.37 10.13 19.97
C TYR A 342 3.82 10.33 21.42
N ILE A 343 3.23 9.57 22.34
CA ILE A 343 3.73 9.50 23.73
C ILE A 343 4.75 8.35 23.81
N TYR A 344 5.86 8.57 24.50
CA TYR A 344 6.93 7.59 24.72
C TYR A 344 6.96 7.13 26.18
N ASN A 345 7.44 5.90 26.44
CA ASN A 345 7.45 5.33 27.80
C ASN A 345 8.44 6.02 28.75
N ASP A 346 9.50 6.61 28.21
CA ASP A 346 10.61 7.18 28.96
C ASP A 346 11.32 8.29 28.17
N SER A 347 12.25 8.98 28.83
CA SER A 347 13.02 10.08 28.24
C SER A 347 14.06 9.65 27.19
N SER A 348 14.17 8.35 26.86
CA SER A 348 15.00 7.89 25.73
C SER A 348 14.26 8.02 24.39
N ASN A 349 12.93 8.14 24.42
CA ASN A 349 12.05 8.21 23.24
C ASN A 349 12.24 7.03 22.25
N THR A 350 12.74 5.89 22.74
CA THR A 350 12.98 4.69 21.91
C THR A 350 11.76 3.78 21.78
N THR A 351 10.79 3.88 22.69
CA THR A 351 9.58 3.04 22.69
C THR A 351 8.32 3.85 22.95
N PHE A 352 7.30 3.64 22.11
CA PHE A 352 5.99 4.25 22.29
C PHE A 352 5.28 3.74 23.55
N ALA A 353 4.61 4.65 24.26
CA ALA A 353 3.68 4.32 25.31
C ALA A 353 2.47 3.57 24.75
N LYS A 354 1.94 2.62 25.53
CA LYS A 354 0.84 1.75 25.13
C LYS A 354 -0.27 1.69 26.17
N ASP A 355 -1.51 1.60 25.71
CA ASP A 355 -2.68 1.38 26.56
C ASP A 355 -2.76 -0.07 27.09
N GLU A 356 -3.77 -0.36 27.91
CA GLU A 356 -4.02 -1.70 28.48
C GLU A 356 -4.25 -2.79 27.41
N ASN A 357 -4.58 -2.39 26.17
CA ASN A 357 -4.83 -3.28 25.03
C ASN A 357 -3.60 -3.39 24.10
N GLY A 358 -2.51 -2.66 24.37
CA GLY A 358 -1.30 -2.63 23.55
C GLY A 358 -1.32 -1.64 22.39
N ASN A 359 -2.34 -0.79 22.27
CA ASN A 359 -2.41 0.28 21.27
C ASN A 359 -1.44 1.42 21.64
N ILE A 360 -0.84 2.07 20.64
CA ILE A 360 0.02 3.24 20.87
C ILE A 360 -0.81 4.41 21.41
N ILE A 361 -0.32 5.05 22.47
CA ILE A 361 -0.91 6.26 23.05
C ILE A 361 -0.40 7.49 22.30
N VAL A 362 -1.32 8.40 21.97
CA VAL A 362 -1.06 9.66 21.26
C VAL A 362 -1.70 10.84 22.00
N GLU A 363 -1.09 12.01 21.88
CA GLU A 363 -1.64 13.28 22.33
C GLU A 363 -2.12 14.08 21.11
N TYR A 364 -3.43 14.22 20.95
CA TYR A 364 -4.00 15.05 19.88
C TYR A 364 -3.76 16.54 20.12
N LEU A 365 -3.70 17.31 19.03
CA LEU A 365 -3.48 18.75 19.01
C LEU A 365 -4.70 19.47 18.39
N PRO A 366 -5.84 19.62 19.10
CA PRO A 366 -7.09 20.12 18.51
C PRO A 366 -7.01 21.55 17.94
N GLN A 367 -6.02 22.34 18.37
CA GLN A 367 -5.75 23.66 17.79
C GLN A 367 -5.27 23.58 16.33
N LEU A 368 -4.71 22.43 15.93
CA LEU A 368 -4.24 22.14 14.58
C LEU A 368 -5.24 21.32 13.75
N ASP A 369 -6.43 20.98 14.28
CA ASP A 369 -7.47 20.26 13.53
C ASP A 369 -7.85 21.03 12.24
N ILE A 370 -7.89 20.31 11.12
CA ILE A 370 -8.31 20.83 9.81
C ILE A 370 -9.54 20.04 9.34
N GLU A 371 -10.54 20.78 8.86
CA GLU A 371 -11.78 20.24 8.31
C GLU A 371 -12.00 20.81 6.91
N ILE A 372 -12.16 19.94 5.92
CA ILE A 372 -12.36 20.26 4.51
C ILE A 372 -13.71 19.72 4.08
N SER A 373 -14.58 20.51 3.44
CA SER A 373 -15.69 19.96 2.65
C SER A 373 -15.26 19.85 1.20
N LEU A 374 -15.44 18.68 0.58
CA LEU A 374 -15.08 18.51 -0.84
C LEU A 374 -15.94 19.39 -1.77
N LYS A 375 -17.14 19.79 -1.32
CA LYS A 375 -18.05 20.70 -2.03
C LYS A 375 -17.53 22.13 -2.18
N ASP A 376 -16.44 22.49 -1.49
CA ASP A 376 -15.77 23.78 -1.64
C ASP A 376 -14.71 23.75 -2.77
N TYR A 377 -14.42 22.56 -3.32
CA TYR A 377 -13.35 22.31 -4.31
C TYR A 377 -13.82 21.57 -5.58
N LEU A 378 -15.00 20.93 -5.55
CA LEU A 378 -15.68 20.22 -6.64
C LEU A 378 -16.89 20.99 -7.19
#